data_AF-A0A1J1GRK1-F1
#
_entry.id   AF-A0A1J1GRK1-F1
#
_cell.length_a   1.000
_cell.length_b   1.000
_cell.length_c   1.000
_cell.angle_alpha   90.00
_cell.angle_beta   90.00
_cell.angle_gamma   90.00
#
_symmetry.space_group_name_H-M   'P 1'
#
loop_
_entity.id
_entity.type
_entity.pdbx_description
1 polymer ?
#
loop_
_entity_poly.entity_id
_entity_poly.type
_entity_poly.pdbx_seq_one_letter_code
_entity_poly.pdbx_strand_id
1 'polypeptide(L)'
;MVGVKKRPVKKFNFEINLKNEIEEKVRSYIISDRNKMKEKYKQKRKKKIRRRIKMENKISTFVFPNSRKEKKLRLSYINKFIKKKKIIKQYLKEIRDKIRDYQNLINNNVQITN
;
A
#
# COMPACT_ATOMS: atom_id res chain seq x y z
N MET A 1 16.02 23.28 -1.16
CA MET A 1 15.61 22.07 -0.40
C MET A 1 15.92 22.30 1.07
N VAL A 2 14.92 22.53 1.91
CA VAL A 2 15.14 22.76 3.35
C VAL A 2 15.44 21.40 3.99
N GLY A 3 16.73 21.09 4.12
CA GLY A 3 17.21 19.90 4.83
C GLY A 3 16.83 20.04 6.31
N VAL A 4 15.82 19.28 6.73
CA VAL A 4 15.46 19.18 8.14
C VAL A 4 16.64 18.52 8.86
N LYS A 5 17.50 19.33 9.50
CA LYS A 5 18.57 18.82 10.38
C LYS A 5 17.92 17.88 11.39
N LYS A 6 18.30 16.59 11.36
CA LYS A 6 17.88 15.62 12.36
C LYS A 6 18.34 16.15 13.72
N ARG A 7 17.41 16.50 14.62
CA ARG A 7 17.76 16.84 16.00
C ARG A 7 18.43 15.61 16.64
N PRO A 8 19.61 15.73 17.26
CA PRO A 8 20.14 14.65 18.08
C PRO A 8 19.20 14.48 19.28
N VAL A 9 18.50 13.35 19.32
CA VAL A 9 17.75 12.96 20.51
C VAL A 9 18.79 12.55 21.53
N LYS A 10 19.13 13.45 22.46
CA LYS A 10 19.99 13.15 23.60
C LYS A 10 19.33 11.98 24.34
N LYS A 11 19.93 10.79 24.28
CA LYS A 11 19.47 9.63 25.06
C LYS A 11 19.72 9.96 26.52
N PHE A 12 18.70 10.46 27.20
CA PHE A 12 18.71 10.60 28.63
C PHE A 12 18.62 9.19 29.22
N ASN A 13 19.77 8.59 29.52
CA ASN A 13 19.87 7.37 30.33
C ASN A 13 19.70 7.75 31.82
N PHE A 14 18.53 8.27 32.18
CA PHE A 14 18.15 8.32 33.59
C PHE A 14 17.43 7.02 33.91
N GLU A 15 18.06 6.17 34.71
CA GLU A 15 17.37 5.10 35.43
C GLU A 15 16.53 5.74 36.53
N ILE A 16 15.35 6.25 36.15
CA ILE A 16 14.38 6.76 37.11
C ILE A 16 13.64 5.54 37.66
N ASN A 17 13.91 5.20 38.91
CA ASN A 17 13.19 4.15 39.63
C ASN A 17 11.78 4.68 40.00
N LEU A 18 10.90 4.74 38.99
CA LEU A 18 9.50 5.16 39.17
C LEU A 18 8.73 4.03 39.88
N LYS A 19 7.84 4.37 40.82
CA LYS A 19 6.87 3.41 41.34
C LYS A 19 6.11 2.79 40.15
N ASN A 20 5.96 1.46 40.14
CA ASN A 20 5.34 0.71 39.03
C ASN A 20 4.04 1.33 38.50
N GLU A 21 3.17 1.84 39.37
CA GLU A 21 1.92 2.50 38.98
C GLU A 21 2.11 3.76 38.13
N ILE A 22 3.14 4.56 38.42
CA ILE A 22 3.44 5.79 37.70
C ILE A 22 4.01 5.43 36.32
N GLU A 23 4.88 4.42 36.26
CA GLU A 23 5.45 3.94 35.00
C GLU A 23 4.36 3.35 34.08
N GLU A 24 3.43 2.58 34.64
CA GLU A 24 2.32 1.99 33.89
C GLU A 24 1.37 3.06 33.34
N LYS A 25 1.06 4.09 34.13
CA LYS A 25 0.27 5.25 33.67
C LYS A 25 0.98 6.00 32.53
N VAL A 26 2.27 6.26 32.65
CA VAL A 26 3.05 6.94 31.58
C VAL A 26 3.11 6.07 30.31
N ARG A 27 3.35 4.76 30.44
CA ARG A 27 3.33 3.81 29.31
C ARG A 27 1.96 3.79 28.63
N SER A 28 0.88 3.73 29.41
CA SER A 28 -0.50 3.72 28.88
C SER A 28 -0.82 5.00 28.09
N TYR A 29 -0.37 6.16 28.58
CA TYR A 29 -0.56 7.45 27.92
C TYR A 29 0.20 7.52 26.59
N ILE A 30 1.46 7.09 26.58
CA ILE A 30 2.28 7.00 25.36
C ILE A 30 1.65 6.06 24.32
N ILE A 31 1.14 4.90 24.76
CA ILE A 31 0.47 3.94 23.88
C ILE A 31 -0.84 4.52 23.32
N SER A 32 -1.64 5.17 24.17
CA SER A 32 -2.89 5.83 23.77
C SER A 32 -2.68 6.88 22.68
N ASP A 33 -1.69 7.76 22.86
CA ASP A 33 -1.39 8.80 21.88
C ASP A 33 -0.85 8.23 20.56
N ARG A 34 -0.03 7.19 20.62
CA ARG A 34 0.40 6.45 19.42
C ARG A 34 -0.79 5.84 18.69
N ASN A 35 -1.77 5.28 19.41
CA ASN A 35 -2.96 4.70 18.83
C ASN A 35 -3.88 5.77 18.20
N LYS A 36 -4.07 6.92 18.85
CA LYS A 36 -4.79 8.06 18.27
C LYS A 36 -4.15 8.54 16.96
N MET A 37 -2.81 8.61 16.91
CA MET A 37 -2.09 8.97 15.68
C MET A 37 -2.32 7.95 14.58
N LYS A 38 -2.17 6.65 14.86
CA LYS A 38 -2.44 5.57 13.90
C LYS A 38 -3.87 5.65 13.35
N GLU A 39 -4.86 5.89 14.20
CA GLU A 39 -6.26 5.99 13.78
C GLU A 39 -6.50 7.22 12.90
N LYS A 40 -5.90 8.37 13.22
CA LYS A 40 -5.94 9.57 12.37
C LYS A 40 -5.35 9.30 10.98
N TYR A 41 -4.24 8.56 10.89
CA TYR A 41 -3.66 8.13 9.60
C TYR A 41 -4.60 7.19 8.84
N LYS A 42 -5.22 6.21 9.53
CA LYS A 42 -6.20 5.28 8.94
C LYS A 42 -7.40 6.02 8.38
N GLN A 43 -7.96 6.99 9.11
CA GLN A 43 -9.06 7.83 8.65
C GLN A 43 -8.67 8.69 7.44
N LYS A 44 -7.48 9.31 7.46
CA LYS A 44 -6.95 10.05 6.30
C LYS A 44 -6.83 9.14 5.07
N ARG A 45 -6.34 7.91 5.23
CA ARG A 45 -6.24 6.91 4.15
C ARG A 45 -7.63 6.53 3.62
N LYS A 46 -8.59 6.23 4.50
CA LYS A 46 -9.99 5.95 4.14
C LYS A 46 -10.61 7.11 3.34
N LYS A 47 -10.39 8.36 3.76
CA LYS A 47 -10.88 9.56 3.05
C LYS A 47 -10.26 9.70 1.65
N LYS A 48 -8.96 9.46 1.52
CA LYS A 48 -8.27 9.45 0.21
C LYS A 48 -8.82 8.38 -0.72
N ILE A 49 -9.07 7.17 -0.21
CA ILE A 49 -9.64 6.06 -0.98
C ILE A 49 -11.05 6.42 -1.45
N ARG A 50 -11.93 6.89 -0.54
CA ARG A 50 -13.29 7.34 -0.91
C ARG A 50 -13.31 8.40 -2.01
N ARG A 51 -12.44 9.41 -1.91
CA ARG A 51 -12.31 10.45 -2.94
C ARG A 51 -11.87 9.89 -4.29
N ARG A 52 -10.92 8.95 -4.30
CA ARG A 52 -10.48 8.28 -5.53
C ARG A 52 -11.62 7.48 -6.17
N ILE A 53 -12.34 6.66 -5.39
CA ILE A 53 -13.49 5.87 -5.89
C ILE A 53 -14.56 6.80 -6.46
N LYS A 54 -14.92 7.87 -5.74
CA LYS A 54 -15.90 8.86 -6.24
C LYS A 54 -15.49 9.46 -7.59
N MET A 55 -14.21 9.81 -7.74
CA MET A 55 -13.69 10.35 -9.00
C MET A 55 -13.66 9.30 -10.12
N GLU A 56 -13.26 8.07 -9.82
CA GLU A 56 -13.26 6.98 -10.81
C GLU A 56 -14.68 6.67 -11.29
N ASN A 57 -15.67 6.62 -10.39
CA ASN A 57 -17.08 6.47 -10.76
C ASN A 57 -17.54 7.61 -11.68
N LYS A 58 -17.22 8.86 -11.33
CA LYS A 58 -17.57 10.03 -12.17
C LYS A 58 -16.92 9.98 -13.56
N ILE A 59 -15.69 9.47 -13.66
CA ILE A 59 -15.01 9.31 -14.96
C ILE A 59 -15.63 8.16 -15.76
N SER A 60 -16.02 7.07 -15.09
CA SER A 60 -16.65 5.92 -15.76
C SER A 60 -18.00 6.26 -16.38
N THR A 61 -18.74 7.22 -15.79
CA THR A 61 -20.02 7.71 -16.31
C THR A 61 -19.89 8.66 -17.50
N PHE A 62 -18.68 9.07 -17.89
CA PHE A 62 -18.49 9.89 -19.09
C PHE A 62 -18.72 9.02 -20.33
N VAL A 63 -19.96 8.93 -20.82
CA VAL A 63 -20.28 8.22 -22.07
C VAL A 63 -19.59 8.92 -23.25
N PHE A 64 -19.70 10.26 -23.31
CA PHE A 64 -18.98 11.13 -24.24
C PHE A 64 -18.42 12.36 -23.49
N PRO A 65 -17.11 12.50 -23.28
CA PRO A 65 -16.52 13.65 -22.62
C PRO A 65 -16.59 14.88 -23.53
N ASN A 66 -17.35 15.89 -23.12
CA ASN A 66 -17.67 17.05 -23.96
C ASN A 66 -16.57 18.12 -23.88
N SER A 67 -15.87 18.24 -22.74
CA SER A 67 -14.78 19.21 -22.56
C SER A 67 -13.38 18.61 -22.77
N ARG A 68 -12.40 19.44 -23.14
CA ARG A 68 -10.97 19.05 -23.22
C ARG A 68 -10.44 18.50 -21.89
N LYS A 69 -10.93 19.05 -20.76
CA LYS A 69 -10.56 18.60 -19.40
C LYS A 69 -11.08 17.18 -19.14
N GLU A 70 -12.32 16.88 -19.47
CA GLU A 70 -12.91 15.55 -19.32
C GLU A 70 -12.24 14.51 -20.22
N LYS A 71 -11.94 14.88 -21.48
CA LYS A 71 -11.19 14.02 -22.42
C LYS A 71 -9.85 13.62 -21.82
N LYS A 72 -9.09 14.57 -21.26
CA LYS A 72 -7.79 14.30 -20.60
C LYS A 72 -7.94 13.40 -19.37
N LEU A 73 -8.96 13.63 -18.54
CA LEU A 73 -9.24 12.79 -17.37
C LEU A 73 -9.60 11.35 -17.77
N ARG A 74 -10.45 11.17 -18.78
CA ARG A 74 -10.83 9.85 -19.29
C ARG A 74 -9.63 9.11 -19.88
N LEU A 75 -8.80 9.79 -20.67
CA LEU A 75 -7.57 9.21 -21.22
C LEU A 75 -6.59 8.77 -20.11
N SER A 76 -6.41 9.59 -19.07
CA SER A 76 -5.57 9.23 -17.92
C SER A 76 -6.09 7.98 -17.19
N TYR A 77 -7.42 7.88 -17.02
CA TYR A 77 -8.07 6.72 -16.41
C TYR A 77 -7.90 5.45 -17.25
N ILE A 78 -8.11 5.52 -18.57
CA ILE A 78 -7.91 4.40 -19.50
C ILE A 78 -6.45 3.93 -19.48
N ASN A 79 -5.48 4.85 -19.55
CA ASN A 79 -4.06 4.52 -19.51
C ASN A 79 -3.66 3.80 -18.21
N LYS A 80 -4.24 4.22 -17.08
CA LYS A 80 -4.06 3.53 -15.79
C LYS A 80 -4.57 2.09 -15.84
N PHE A 81 -5.74 1.86 -16.46
CA PHE A 81 -6.31 0.53 -16.62
C PHE A 81 -5.45 -0.36 -17.53
N ILE A 82 -5.00 0.16 -18.68
CA ILE A 82 -4.12 -0.56 -19.60
C ILE A 82 -2.82 -0.96 -18.91
N LYS A 83 -2.19 -0.05 -18.15
CA LYS A 83 -0.96 -0.36 -17.39
C LYS A 83 -1.18 -1.50 -16.39
N LYS A 84 -2.28 -1.46 -15.63
CA LYS A 84 -2.64 -2.55 -14.70
C LYS A 84 -2.86 -3.87 -15.43
N LYS A 85 -3.59 -3.86 -16.55
CA LYS A 85 -3.85 -5.06 -17.36
C LYS A 85 -2.55 -5.67 -17.88
N LYS A 86 -1.58 -4.85 -18.32
CA LYS A 86 -0.25 -5.32 -18.74
C LYS A 86 0.50 -6.00 -17.59
N ILE A 87 0.51 -5.41 -16.40
CA ILE A 87 1.16 -5.99 -15.21
C ILE A 87 0.51 -7.33 -14.84
N ILE A 88 -0.82 -7.40 -14.80
CA ILE A 88 -1.54 -8.65 -14.50
C ILE A 88 -1.20 -9.73 -15.53
N LYS A 89 -1.19 -9.38 -16.83
CA LYS A 89 -0.83 -10.32 -17.90
C LYS A 89 0.60 -10.85 -17.73
N GLN A 90 1.54 -10.01 -17.31
CA GLN A 90 2.91 -10.40 -17.06
C GLN A 90 2.99 -11.41 -15.90
N TYR A 91 2.36 -11.12 -14.76
CA TYR A 91 2.34 -12.06 -13.63
C TYR A 91 1.66 -13.39 -13.95
N LEU A 92 0.57 -13.37 -14.72
CA LEU A 92 -0.08 -14.61 -15.17
C LEU A 92 0.83 -15.45 -16.06
N LYS A 93 1.63 -14.80 -16.93
CA LYS A 93 2.62 -15.49 -17.74
C LYS A 93 3.70 -16.14 -16.87
N GLU A 94 4.24 -15.41 -15.90
CA GLU A 94 5.25 -15.94 -14.97
C GLU A 94 4.74 -17.13 -14.15
N ILE A 95 3.49 -17.07 -13.68
CA ILE A 95 2.86 -18.19 -12.97
C ILE A 95 2.72 -19.40 -13.89
N ARG A 96 2.26 -19.20 -15.14
CA ARG A 96 2.13 -20.28 -16.13
C ARG A 96 3.48 -20.93 -16.45
N ASP A 97 4.52 -20.14 -16.60
CA ASP A 97 5.87 -20.65 -16.89
C ASP A 97 6.40 -21.46 -15.69
N LYS A 98 6.24 -20.97 -14.46
CA LYS A 98 6.58 -21.74 -13.24
C LYS A 98 5.83 -23.07 -13.15
N ILE A 99 4.53 -23.08 -13.43
CA ILE A 99 3.73 -24.32 -13.41
C ILE A 99 4.26 -25.31 -14.45
N ARG A 100 4.62 -24.84 -15.65
CA ARG A 100 5.22 -25.68 -16.69
C ARG A 100 6.56 -26.28 -16.23
N ASP A 101 7.41 -25.47 -15.60
CA ASP A 101 8.71 -25.94 -15.10
C ASP A 101 8.54 -27.02 -14.04
N TYR A 102 7.59 -26.85 -13.10
CA TYR A 102 7.26 -27.88 -12.11
C TYR A 102 6.71 -29.16 -12.76
N GLN A 103 5.84 -29.05 -13.77
CA GLN A 103 5.32 -30.21 -14.50
C GLN A 103 6.44 -30.96 -15.23
N ASN A 104 7.36 -30.25 -15.89
CA ASN A 104 8.52 -30.86 -16.55
C ASN A 104 9.42 -31.59 -15.55
N LEU A 105 9.64 -31.01 -14.36
CA LEU A 105 10.45 -31.62 -13.31
C LEU A 105 9.81 -32.90 -12.77
N ILE A 106 8.49 -32.90 -12.57
CA ILE A 106 7.73 -34.11 -12.20
C ILE A 106 7.85 -35.18 -13.29
N ASN A 107 7.61 -34.82 -14.57
CA ASN A 107 7.66 -35.77 -15.68
C ASN A 107 9.05 -36.38 -15.87
N ASN A 108 10.11 -35.58 -15.73
CA ASN A 108 11.48 -36.05 -15.82
C ASN A 108 11.85 -36.96 -14.63
N ASN A 109 11.36 -36.66 -13.42
CA ASN A 109 11.58 -37.52 -12.26
C ASN A 109 10.85 -38.87 -12.37
N VAL A 110 9.63 -38.89 -12.94
CA VAL A 110 8.88 -40.14 -13.18
C VAL A 110 9.57 -41.02 -14.22
N GLN A 111 10.26 -40.44 -15.22
CA GLN A 111 11.05 -41.20 -16.20
C GLN A 111 12.34 -41.80 -15.65
N ILE A 112 12.90 -41.27 -14.56
CA ILE A 112 14.12 -41.82 -13.94
C ILE A 112 13.78 -42.97 -12.98
N THR A 113 12.55 -43.01 -12.46
CA THR A 113 12.09 -44.04 -11.50
C THR A 113 11.44 -45.26 -12.14
N ASN A 114 11.22 -45.24 -13.46
CA ASN A 114 10.70 -46.36 -14.25
C ASN A 114 11.80 -46.94 -15.14
#